data_AF-A0A0G0ED40-F1
#
_entry.id   AF-A0A0G0ED40-F1
#
_cell.length_a   1.000
_cell.length_b   1.000
_cell.length_c   1.000
_cell.angle_alpha   90.00
_cell.angle_beta   90.00
_cell.angle_gamma   90.00
#
_symmetry.space_group_name_H-M   'P 1'
#
loop_
_entity.id
_entity.type
_entity.pdbx_description
1 polymer ?
#
loop_
_entity_poly.entity_id
_entity_poly.type
_entity_poly.pdbx_seq_one_letter_code
_entity_poly.pdbx_strand_id
1 'polypeptide(L)'
;MPKIQITSKGIRAALKKYTPYQSLVEYIWNGFDAQASIIEINYVANELGAIEKISISDNGYGIPHSKLQDKFEPLFESKKALENKLKKNLSAIHGKNGIGRLTFFTFARNASWETIYTENEKNLTYEIYANAENINLYTGVNAVARQTSEATGTKVAFSGIHGLVSHQLEEKFQEYILKEFAWFLALNRNRDFKIILNGTSIDFKNIIADSEQFELIHPESNTVFFLYYVRWDQRLNNEPSRYYYLNSEHKERWKEPTAIKNKGEQFYHSIFIESAYFDSFGFQSSEVQSQEALIVGTRSDAQFKFLRKKLANILRIKRRPFVNTLWVFGDTTGRLIKCMLDFE
;
A
#
# COMPACT_ATOMS: atom_id res chain seq x y z
N MET A 1 -9.00 31.21 -23.37
CA MET A 1 -9.08 29.94 -24.14
C MET A 1 -9.96 28.97 -23.36
N PRO A 2 -10.95 28.31 -23.99
CA PRO A 2 -11.74 27.28 -23.31
C PRO A 2 -10.83 26.09 -22.95
N LYS A 3 -10.86 25.63 -21.70
CA LYS A 3 -10.19 24.40 -21.27
C LYS A 3 -10.95 23.20 -21.84
N ILE A 4 -10.24 22.22 -22.40
CA ILE A 4 -10.84 20.94 -22.80
C ILE A 4 -11.31 20.24 -21.52
N GLN A 5 -12.63 20.11 -21.34
CA GLN A 5 -13.20 19.34 -20.23
C GLN A 5 -13.25 17.86 -20.62
N ILE A 6 -12.90 17.00 -19.66
CA ILE A 6 -12.89 15.56 -19.87
C ILE A 6 -14.32 15.04 -19.81
N THR A 7 -14.74 14.31 -20.84
CA THR A 7 -16.08 13.73 -20.92
C THR A 7 -16.20 12.44 -20.11
N SER A 8 -17.41 12.09 -19.67
CA SER A 8 -17.69 10.79 -19.02
C SER A 8 -17.18 9.60 -19.83
N LYS A 9 -17.31 9.65 -21.16
CA LYS A 9 -16.82 8.61 -22.07
C LYS A 9 -15.30 8.51 -22.03
N GLY A 10 -14.59 9.63 -22.00
CA GLY A 10 -13.14 9.69 -21.86
C GLY A 10 -12.65 9.09 -20.54
N ILE A 11 -13.29 9.46 -19.43
CA ILE A 11 -12.99 8.90 -18.09
C ILE A 11 -13.19 7.39 -18.09
N ARG A 12 -14.35 6.89 -18.53
CA ARG A 12 -14.64 5.44 -18.57
C ARG A 12 -13.65 4.68 -19.45
N ALA A 13 -13.27 5.23 -20.61
CA ALA A 13 -12.29 4.60 -21.49
C ALA A 13 -10.91 4.50 -20.82
N ALA A 14 -10.47 5.55 -20.12
CA ALA A 14 -9.21 5.55 -19.39
C ALA A 14 -9.20 4.55 -18.22
N LEU A 15 -10.36 4.31 -17.60
CA LEU A 15 -10.50 3.46 -16.41
C LEU A 15 -11.08 2.08 -16.69
N LYS A 16 -11.28 1.71 -17.96
CA LYS A 16 -11.90 0.45 -18.37
C LYS A 16 -11.18 -0.81 -17.84
N LYS A 17 -9.90 -0.70 -17.48
CA LYS A 17 -9.11 -1.81 -16.94
C LYS A 17 -9.35 -2.08 -15.45
N TYR A 18 -9.94 -1.14 -14.72
CA TYR A 18 -10.22 -1.34 -13.29
C TYR A 18 -11.33 -2.38 -13.12
N THR A 19 -11.10 -3.34 -12.25
CA THR A 19 -12.11 -4.29 -11.77
C THR A 19 -12.75 -3.76 -10.48
N PRO A 20 -13.93 -4.27 -10.07
CA PRO A 20 -14.56 -3.92 -8.80
C PRO A 20 -13.62 -3.97 -7.58
N TYR A 21 -12.81 -5.03 -7.44
CA TYR A 21 -11.90 -5.15 -6.30
C TYR A 21 -10.76 -4.14 -6.36
N GLN A 22 -10.20 -3.88 -7.55
CA GLN A 22 -9.20 -2.83 -7.72
C GLN A 22 -9.79 -1.47 -7.35
N SER A 23 -11.03 -1.20 -7.75
CA SER A 23 -11.72 0.04 -7.40
C SER A 23 -11.96 0.19 -5.91
N LEU A 24 -12.39 -0.87 -5.21
CA LEU A 24 -12.52 -0.86 -3.75
C LEU A 24 -11.16 -0.60 -3.06
N VAL A 25 -10.10 -1.24 -3.54
CA VAL A 25 -8.71 -1.02 -3.06
C VAL A 25 -8.25 0.43 -3.21
N GLU A 26 -8.61 1.12 -4.29
CA GLU A 26 -8.30 2.55 -4.45
C GLU A 26 -8.91 3.40 -3.33
N TYR A 27 -10.10 3.06 -2.83
CA TYR A 27 -10.70 3.77 -1.70
C TYR A 27 -10.02 3.47 -0.36
N ILE A 28 -9.54 2.24 -0.16
CA ILE A 28 -8.71 1.90 1.01
C ILE A 28 -7.41 2.71 0.98
N TRP A 29 -6.74 2.77 -0.17
CA TRP A 29 -5.53 3.58 -0.34
C TRP A 29 -5.79 5.08 -0.15
N ASN A 30 -6.93 5.60 -0.61
CA ASN A 30 -7.28 7.01 -0.37
C ASN A 30 -7.35 7.34 1.13
N GLY A 31 -7.85 6.43 1.96
CA GLY A 31 -7.86 6.61 3.41
C GLY A 31 -6.44 6.61 4.00
N PHE A 32 -5.59 5.67 3.61
CA PHE A 32 -4.18 5.67 4.06
C PHE A 32 -3.39 6.90 3.55
N ASP A 33 -3.63 7.37 2.33
CA ASP A 33 -3.09 8.63 1.80
C ASP A 33 -3.63 9.85 2.58
N ALA A 34 -4.79 9.71 3.22
CA ALA A 34 -5.35 10.67 4.17
C ALA A 34 -4.77 10.53 5.59
N GLN A 35 -3.67 9.78 5.75
CA GLN A 35 -3.01 9.47 7.03
C GLN A 35 -3.90 8.71 8.03
N ALA A 36 -4.95 8.03 7.56
CA ALA A 36 -5.72 7.13 8.39
C ALA A 36 -4.85 5.96 8.87
N SER A 37 -5.09 5.51 10.10
CA SER A 37 -4.59 4.23 10.60
C SER A 37 -5.64 3.12 10.47
N ILE A 38 -6.93 3.48 10.48
CA ILE A 38 -8.03 2.52 10.47
C ILE A 38 -8.91 2.77 9.25
N ILE A 39 -9.12 1.72 8.45
CA ILE A 39 -10.07 1.69 7.35
C ILE A 39 -11.16 0.66 7.68
N GLU A 40 -12.42 1.06 7.61
CA GLU A 40 -13.56 0.18 7.81
C GLU A 40 -14.37 0.05 6.51
N ILE A 41 -14.60 -1.18 6.09
CA ILE A 41 -15.34 -1.55 4.88
C ILE A 41 -16.57 -2.33 5.34
N ASN A 42 -17.76 -1.77 5.16
CA ASN A 42 -19.02 -2.42 5.51
C ASN A 42 -19.87 -2.59 4.26
N TYR A 43 -20.69 -3.63 4.22
CA TYR A 43 -21.67 -3.82 3.17
C TYR A 43 -22.96 -4.42 3.73
N VAL A 44 -24.06 -4.17 3.03
CA VAL A 44 -25.38 -4.73 3.33
C VAL A 44 -25.81 -5.56 2.13
N ALA A 45 -26.17 -6.81 2.36
CA ALA A 45 -26.70 -7.72 1.34
C ALA A 45 -28.16 -8.06 1.66
N ASN A 46 -28.97 -8.24 0.62
CA ASN A 46 -30.32 -8.78 0.77
C ASN A 46 -30.31 -10.32 0.94
N GLU A 47 -31.49 -10.91 1.14
CA GLU A 47 -31.66 -12.35 1.35
C GLU A 47 -31.12 -13.22 0.19
N LEU A 48 -31.04 -12.66 -1.02
CA LEU A 48 -30.50 -13.34 -2.21
C LEU A 48 -28.98 -13.15 -2.37
N GLY A 49 -28.32 -12.49 -1.41
CA GLY A 49 -26.89 -12.21 -1.42
C GLY A 49 -26.47 -11.06 -2.35
N ALA A 50 -27.42 -10.33 -2.94
CA ALA A 50 -27.10 -9.15 -3.72
C ALA A 50 -26.74 -7.99 -2.78
N ILE A 51 -25.62 -7.32 -3.06
CA ILE A 51 -25.18 -6.18 -2.26
C ILE A 51 -26.06 -4.96 -2.58
N GLU A 52 -26.62 -4.33 -1.56
CA GLU A 52 -27.42 -3.11 -1.71
C GLU A 52 -26.58 -1.85 -1.51
N LYS A 53 -25.66 -1.91 -0.54
CA LYS A 53 -24.81 -0.79 -0.12
C LYS A 53 -23.43 -1.29 0.25
N ILE A 54 -22.41 -0.50 -0.10
CA ILE A 54 -21.05 -0.62 0.42
C ILE A 54 -20.68 0.73 1.05
N SER A 55 -19.98 0.74 2.17
CA SER A 55 -19.35 1.95 2.71
C SER A 55 -17.90 1.69 3.08
N ILE A 56 -17.03 2.63 2.75
CA ILE A 56 -15.62 2.63 3.16
C ILE A 56 -15.37 3.89 3.98
N SER A 57 -14.93 3.74 5.22
CA SER A 57 -14.68 4.84 6.16
C SER A 57 -13.23 4.84 6.61
N ASP A 58 -12.62 6.01 6.75
CA ASP A 58 -11.28 6.20 7.27
C ASP A 58 -11.26 7.21 8.42
N ASN A 59 -10.28 7.11 9.31
CA ASN A 59 -10.04 8.04 10.42
C ASN A 59 -8.94 9.09 10.08
N GLY A 60 -8.78 9.43 8.81
CA GLY A 60 -7.77 10.36 8.34
C GLY A 60 -8.11 11.82 8.57
N TYR A 61 -7.39 12.72 7.89
CA TYR A 61 -7.57 14.18 8.03
C TYR A 61 -8.80 14.75 7.30
N GLY A 62 -9.57 13.91 6.59
CA GLY A 62 -10.71 14.34 5.77
C GLY A 62 -10.30 15.04 4.47
N ILE A 63 -11.24 15.78 3.87
CA ILE A 63 -11.01 16.57 2.66
C ILE A 63 -11.34 18.02 2.99
N PRO A 64 -10.35 18.90 3.16
CA PRO A 64 -10.63 20.32 3.35
C PRO A 64 -11.43 20.86 2.17
N HIS A 65 -12.50 21.62 2.45
CA HIS A 65 -13.40 22.14 1.40
C HIS A 65 -12.64 22.97 0.35
N SER A 66 -11.68 23.78 0.80
CA SER A 66 -10.77 24.55 -0.06
C SER A 66 -9.90 23.70 -1.01
N LYS A 67 -9.76 22.40 -0.72
CA LYS A 67 -9.02 21.42 -1.54
C LYS A 67 -9.93 20.52 -2.37
N LEU A 68 -11.26 20.66 -2.26
CA LEU A 68 -12.20 19.80 -2.96
C LEU A 68 -11.95 19.80 -4.48
N GLN A 69 -11.87 20.99 -5.08
CA GLN A 69 -11.69 21.12 -6.53
C GLN A 69 -10.34 20.55 -6.99
N ASP A 70 -9.25 20.89 -6.28
CA ASP A 70 -7.90 20.34 -6.52
C ASP A 70 -7.89 18.81 -6.45
N LYS A 71 -8.65 18.25 -5.50
CA LYS A 71 -8.73 16.81 -5.31
C LYS A 71 -9.59 16.19 -6.42
N PHE A 72 -10.80 16.67 -6.70
CA PHE A 72 -11.78 16.01 -7.58
C PHE A 72 -11.67 16.33 -9.07
N GLU A 73 -10.94 17.37 -9.48
CA GLU A 73 -10.63 17.59 -10.90
C GLU A 73 -9.51 16.64 -11.38
N PRO A 74 -9.76 15.77 -12.37
CA PRO A 74 -8.76 14.81 -12.83
C PRO A 74 -7.59 15.51 -13.54
N LEU A 75 -6.39 15.40 -12.97
CA LEU A 75 -5.17 15.82 -13.65
C LEU A 75 -4.71 14.70 -14.60
N PHE A 76 -5.11 14.78 -15.87
CA PHE A 76 -4.61 13.86 -16.92
C PHE A 76 -3.28 14.31 -17.55
N GLU A 77 -2.60 15.33 -17.00
CA GLU A 77 -1.35 15.84 -17.58
C GLU A 77 -0.10 15.74 -16.66
N SER A 78 0.90 15.04 -17.21
CA SER A 78 2.35 15.34 -17.25
C SER A 78 3.14 15.85 -16.02
N LYS A 79 2.64 15.86 -14.79
CA LYS A 79 3.50 16.02 -13.58
C LYS A 79 4.33 14.75 -13.25
N LYS A 80 4.65 13.92 -14.25
CA LYS A 80 5.39 12.67 -14.11
C LYS A 80 6.91 12.84 -13.98
N ALA A 81 7.50 13.98 -14.31
CA ALA A 81 8.95 14.07 -14.41
C ALA A 81 9.65 14.40 -13.07
N LEU A 82 9.08 15.29 -12.25
CA LEU A 82 9.81 15.86 -11.11
C LEU A 82 9.62 15.08 -9.80
N GLU A 83 8.43 14.55 -9.52
CA GLU A 83 8.17 13.82 -8.26
C GLU A 83 8.60 12.34 -8.27
N ASN A 84 8.82 11.77 -9.46
CA ASN A 84 9.07 10.33 -9.65
C ASN A 84 10.45 9.85 -9.16
N LYS A 85 11.41 10.75 -8.91
CA LYS A 85 12.74 10.36 -8.39
C LYS A 85 12.77 10.25 -6.86
N LEU A 86 12.02 11.06 -6.14
CA LEU A 86 12.03 11.10 -4.67
C LEU A 86 11.11 10.05 -4.02
N LYS A 87 9.99 9.69 -4.68
CA LYS A 87 8.87 8.97 -4.04
C LYS A 87 8.76 7.46 -4.34
N LYS A 88 9.68 6.85 -5.09
CA LYS A 88 9.62 5.39 -5.39
C LYS A 88 9.96 4.48 -4.20
N ASN A 89 10.61 5.06 -3.20
CA ASN A 89 11.20 4.32 -2.09
C ASN A 89 10.46 4.57 -0.76
N LEU A 90 9.22 5.07 -0.83
CA LEU A 90 8.29 5.13 0.29
C LEU A 90 6.97 4.50 -0.13
N SER A 91 6.26 3.95 0.84
CA SER A 91 4.98 3.24 0.67
C SER A 91 3.77 4.15 0.88
N ALA A 92 3.96 5.31 1.50
CA ALA A 92 2.90 6.19 2.01
C ALA A 92 2.12 7.01 0.96
N ILE A 93 2.34 6.82 -0.35
CA ILE A 93 1.64 7.62 -1.38
C ILE A 93 1.25 6.75 -2.57
N HIS A 94 -0.02 6.35 -2.62
CA HIS A 94 -0.60 5.61 -3.75
C HIS A 94 -1.32 6.55 -4.75
N GLY A 95 -1.98 7.61 -4.25
CA GLY A 95 -2.85 8.52 -4.99
C GLY A 95 -2.09 9.57 -5.81
N LYS A 96 -1.79 9.26 -7.08
CA LYS A 96 -1.00 10.16 -7.95
C LYS A 96 -1.80 11.08 -8.89
N ASN A 97 -3.05 10.75 -9.23
CA ASN A 97 -3.78 11.48 -10.29
C ASN A 97 -5.25 11.83 -9.96
N GLY A 98 -5.71 11.56 -8.73
CA GLY A 98 -7.13 11.75 -8.39
C GLY A 98 -8.11 10.85 -9.17
N ILE A 99 -7.58 9.82 -9.81
CA ILE A 99 -8.35 8.92 -10.67
C ILE A 99 -9.07 7.83 -9.85
N GLY A 100 -8.47 7.37 -8.74
CA GLY A 100 -9.00 6.26 -7.94
C GLY A 100 -10.44 6.47 -7.48
N ARG A 101 -10.80 7.69 -7.06
CA ARG A 101 -12.17 8.04 -6.63
C ARG A 101 -13.21 8.08 -7.75
N LEU A 102 -12.78 8.05 -9.01
CA LEU A 102 -13.66 7.92 -10.17
C LEU A 102 -13.84 6.47 -10.59
N THR A 103 -13.23 5.50 -9.90
CA THR A 103 -13.32 4.09 -10.31
C THR A 103 -14.60 3.41 -9.81
N PHE A 104 -15.42 4.04 -8.98
CA PHE A 104 -16.65 3.41 -8.45
C PHE A 104 -17.65 2.97 -9.50
N PHE A 105 -17.66 3.57 -10.70
CA PHE A 105 -18.57 3.15 -11.78
C PHE A 105 -18.40 1.69 -12.20
N THR A 106 -17.30 1.04 -11.81
CA THR A 106 -17.06 -0.39 -12.07
C THR A 106 -17.96 -1.29 -11.22
N PHE A 107 -18.50 -0.79 -10.10
CA PHE A 107 -19.30 -1.58 -9.17
C PHE A 107 -20.51 -0.86 -8.56
N ALA A 108 -20.68 0.45 -8.75
CA ALA A 108 -21.77 1.24 -8.18
C ALA A 108 -22.28 2.33 -9.14
N ARG A 109 -23.55 2.72 -8.98
CA ARG A 109 -24.14 3.84 -9.74
C ARG A 109 -23.91 5.19 -9.06
N ASN A 110 -23.92 5.23 -7.74
CA ASN A 110 -23.74 6.46 -6.97
C ASN A 110 -22.64 6.28 -5.93
N ALA A 111 -21.93 7.36 -5.67
CA ALA A 111 -20.99 7.50 -4.57
C ALA A 111 -21.27 8.81 -3.84
N SER A 112 -21.34 8.76 -2.51
CA SER A 112 -21.52 9.90 -1.63
C SER A 112 -20.42 9.90 -0.58
N TRP A 113 -19.68 11.00 -0.48
CA TRP A 113 -18.67 11.21 0.54
C TRP A 113 -19.25 12.12 1.61
N GLU A 114 -19.15 11.70 2.85
CA GLU A 114 -19.27 12.54 4.03
C GLU A 114 -17.87 12.68 4.62
N THR A 115 -17.37 13.91 4.73
CA THR A 115 -15.99 14.15 5.12
C THR A 115 -15.91 15.20 6.22
N ILE A 116 -15.10 14.91 7.23
CA ILE A 116 -14.87 15.76 8.39
C ILE A 116 -13.39 16.12 8.42
N TYR A 117 -13.09 17.41 8.40
CA TYR A 117 -11.73 17.95 8.43
C TYR A 117 -11.63 19.07 9.47
N THR A 118 -10.41 19.33 9.94
CA THR A 118 -10.15 20.43 10.89
C THR A 118 -9.71 21.69 10.14
N GLU A 119 -10.35 22.82 10.45
CA GLU A 119 -9.96 24.14 9.97
C GLU A 119 -10.15 25.15 11.12
N ASN A 120 -9.13 25.96 11.40
CA ASN A 120 -9.14 26.91 12.53
C ASN A 120 -9.57 26.26 13.85
N GLU A 121 -9.00 25.09 14.18
CA GLU A 121 -9.26 24.30 15.39
C GLU A 121 -10.71 23.79 15.54
N LYS A 122 -11.52 23.87 14.47
CA LYS A 122 -12.89 23.37 14.45
C LYS A 122 -13.03 22.27 13.42
N ASN A 123 -13.80 21.24 13.77
CA ASN A 123 -14.17 20.20 12.81
C ASN A 123 -15.36 20.67 11.98
N LEU A 124 -15.21 20.59 10.67
CA LEU A 124 -16.19 20.95 9.67
C LEU A 124 -16.55 19.74 8.83
N THR A 125 -17.84 19.60 8.50
CA THR A 125 -18.39 18.52 7.67
C THR A 125 -19.14 19.05 6.47
N TYR A 126 -19.02 18.34 5.36
CA TYR A 126 -19.85 18.54 4.18
C TYR A 126 -19.94 17.25 3.36
N GLU A 127 -20.84 17.27 2.38
CA GLU A 127 -21.12 16.12 1.54
C GLU A 127 -20.73 16.39 0.08
N ILE A 128 -20.23 15.34 -0.57
CA ILE A 128 -19.93 15.30 -2.00
C ILE A 128 -20.72 14.15 -2.60
N TYR A 129 -21.31 14.36 -3.76
CA TYR A 129 -22.04 13.34 -4.49
C TYR A 129 -21.55 13.23 -5.92
N ALA A 130 -21.39 12.01 -6.42
CA ALA A 130 -21.11 11.72 -7.81
C ALA A 130 -21.97 10.55 -8.31
N ASN A 131 -22.39 10.63 -9.58
CA ASN A 131 -23.17 9.59 -10.25
C ASN A 131 -22.41 9.08 -11.48
N ALA A 132 -22.41 7.77 -11.70
CA ALA A 132 -21.65 7.14 -12.76
C ALA A 132 -22.06 7.61 -14.16
N GLU A 133 -23.33 7.91 -14.42
CA GLU A 133 -23.83 8.39 -15.73
C GLU A 133 -23.14 9.70 -16.13
N ASN A 134 -22.96 10.59 -15.15
CA ASN A 134 -22.28 11.88 -15.29
C ASN A 134 -21.01 11.93 -14.42
N ILE A 135 -20.12 10.93 -14.57
CA ILE A 135 -18.94 10.74 -13.70
C ILE A 135 -17.93 11.89 -13.72
N ASN A 136 -18.03 12.79 -14.71
CA ASN A 136 -17.25 14.02 -14.78
C ASN A 136 -17.83 15.16 -13.91
N LEU A 137 -19.00 14.95 -13.28
CA LEU A 137 -19.69 15.92 -12.44
C LEU A 137 -19.75 15.43 -10.99
N TYR A 138 -19.65 16.37 -10.06
CA TYR A 138 -19.80 16.13 -8.62
C TYR A 138 -20.39 17.36 -7.93
N THR A 139 -21.02 17.18 -6.77
CA THR A 139 -21.55 18.27 -5.94
C THR A 139 -20.51 18.76 -4.91
N GLY A 140 -20.88 19.66 -4.00
CA GLY A 140 -20.05 20.02 -2.85
C GLY A 140 -19.21 21.29 -3.01
N VAL A 141 -18.91 21.73 -4.25
CA VAL A 141 -18.14 22.98 -4.50
C VAL A 141 -18.81 24.20 -3.86
N ASN A 142 -20.14 24.26 -3.94
CA ASN A 142 -20.94 25.34 -3.33
C ASN A 142 -21.56 24.93 -1.98
N ALA A 143 -21.16 23.80 -1.39
CA ALA A 143 -21.67 23.41 -0.08
C ALA A 143 -21.10 24.32 1.01
N VAL A 144 -21.96 24.69 1.97
CA VAL A 144 -21.53 25.38 3.18
C VAL A 144 -21.14 24.31 4.20
N ALA A 145 -19.86 24.25 4.55
CA ALA A 145 -19.38 23.32 5.56
C ALA A 145 -20.02 23.65 6.92
N ARG A 146 -20.50 22.62 7.61
CA ARG A 146 -21.16 22.75 8.92
C ARG A 146 -20.18 22.36 10.02
N GLN A 147 -20.19 23.08 11.14
CA GLN A 147 -19.41 22.65 12.30
C GLN A 147 -19.99 21.35 12.88
N THR A 148 -19.12 20.43 13.30
CA THR A 148 -19.48 19.18 13.97
C THR A 148 -18.55 18.91 15.15
N SER A 149 -18.99 18.09 16.11
CA SER A 149 -18.17 17.56 17.20
C SER A 149 -17.57 16.19 16.90
N GLU A 150 -17.90 15.60 15.75
CA GLU A 150 -17.37 14.30 15.33
C GLU A 150 -15.88 14.40 14.95
N ALA A 151 -15.17 13.28 15.05
CA ALA A 151 -13.75 13.18 14.71
C ALA A 151 -13.51 13.31 13.20
N THR A 152 -12.29 13.67 12.81
CA THR A 152 -11.91 13.76 11.39
C THR A 152 -11.93 12.39 10.72
N GLY A 153 -12.19 12.40 9.41
CA GLY A 153 -12.27 11.20 8.61
C GLY A 153 -13.08 11.40 7.36
N THR A 154 -13.17 10.37 6.53
CA THR A 154 -14.07 10.36 5.37
C THR A 154 -14.80 9.05 5.29
N LYS A 155 -16.10 9.10 5.05
CA LYS A 155 -16.94 7.95 4.74
C LYS A 155 -17.47 8.07 3.34
N VAL A 156 -17.24 7.05 2.52
CA VAL A 156 -17.78 6.94 1.17
C VAL A 156 -18.83 5.86 1.13
N ALA A 157 -20.06 6.22 0.83
CA ALA A 157 -21.19 5.32 0.65
C ALA A 157 -21.50 5.10 -0.83
N PHE A 158 -21.64 3.85 -1.22
CA PHE A 158 -21.95 3.43 -2.59
C PHE A 158 -23.32 2.77 -2.65
N SER A 159 -24.10 3.09 -3.70
CA SER A 159 -25.43 2.51 -3.92
C SER A 159 -25.66 2.18 -5.39
N GLY A 160 -26.68 1.36 -5.68
CA GLY A 160 -26.89 0.81 -7.01
C GLY A 160 -25.73 -0.10 -7.40
N ILE A 161 -25.37 -0.98 -6.46
CA ILE A 161 -24.24 -1.89 -6.59
C ILE A 161 -24.54 -2.91 -7.69
N HIS A 162 -23.53 -3.24 -8.48
CA HIS A 162 -23.61 -4.20 -9.57
C HIS A 162 -22.29 -4.96 -9.70
N GLY A 163 -22.35 -6.20 -10.19
CA GLY A 163 -21.17 -7.03 -10.40
C GLY A 163 -20.48 -7.50 -9.11
N LEU A 164 -21.12 -7.34 -7.94
CA LEU A 164 -20.66 -7.81 -6.64
C LEU A 164 -21.80 -8.52 -5.89
N VAL A 165 -21.50 -9.63 -5.24
CA VAL A 165 -22.40 -10.40 -4.35
C VAL A 165 -21.70 -10.68 -3.00
N SER A 166 -22.46 -11.03 -1.96
CA SER A 166 -21.92 -11.22 -0.60
C SER A 166 -20.80 -12.24 -0.52
N HIS A 167 -20.99 -13.44 -1.06
CA HIS A 167 -19.98 -14.50 -1.07
C HIS A 167 -18.66 -14.07 -1.75
N GLN A 168 -18.73 -13.19 -2.76
CA GLN A 168 -17.54 -12.62 -3.40
C GLN A 168 -16.77 -11.69 -2.45
N LEU A 169 -17.48 -10.90 -1.63
CA LEU A 169 -16.86 -10.01 -0.65
C LEU A 169 -16.30 -10.78 0.56
N GLU A 170 -17.00 -11.80 1.02
CA GLU A 170 -16.64 -12.62 2.19
C GLU A 170 -15.36 -13.43 1.97
N GLU A 171 -15.19 -14.03 0.78
CA GLU A 171 -14.03 -14.90 0.52
C GLU A 171 -13.01 -14.21 -0.40
N LYS A 172 -13.42 -13.89 -1.62
CA LYS A 172 -12.48 -13.49 -2.70
C LYS A 172 -11.93 -12.10 -2.49
N PHE A 173 -12.74 -11.16 -2.00
CA PHE A 173 -12.27 -9.81 -1.73
C PHE A 173 -11.37 -9.77 -0.50
N GLN A 174 -11.67 -10.55 0.55
CA GLN A 174 -10.78 -10.70 1.69
C GLN A 174 -9.39 -11.22 1.27
N GLU A 175 -9.34 -12.26 0.43
CA GLU A 175 -8.08 -12.76 -0.14
C GLU A 175 -7.37 -11.68 -0.98
N TYR A 176 -8.13 -10.90 -1.76
CA TYR A 176 -7.60 -9.80 -2.54
C TYR A 176 -6.97 -8.70 -1.67
N ILE A 177 -7.64 -8.30 -0.57
CA ILE A 177 -7.11 -7.34 0.40
C ILE A 177 -5.81 -7.88 1.01
N LEU A 178 -5.76 -9.15 1.40
CA LEU A 178 -4.54 -9.74 1.95
C LEU A 178 -3.38 -9.65 0.96
N LYS A 179 -3.61 -10.02 -0.31
CA LYS A 179 -2.60 -9.92 -1.38
C LYS A 179 -2.14 -8.50 -1.66
N GLU A 180 -2.98 -7.51 -1.41
CA GLU A 180 -2.67 -6.11 -1.64
C GLU A 180 -1.98 -5.45 -0.44
N PHE A 181 -2.44 -5.73 0.79
CA PHE A 181 -2.11 -4.95 1.98
C PHE A 181 -1.35 -5.72 3.07
N ALA A 182 -1.17 -7.03 2.98
CA ALA A 182 -0.49 -7.78 4.04
C ALA A 182 0.93 -7.26 4.34
N TRP A 183 1.70 -6.91 3.30
CA TRP A 183 3.02 -6.30 3.47
C TRP A 183 2.95 -4.94 4.17
N PHE A 184 1.90 -4.15 3.88
CA PHE A 184 1.69 -2.81 4.43
C PHE A 184 1.24 -2.89 5.89
N LEU A 185 0.38 -3.83 6.24
CA LEU A 185 -0.02 -4.12 7.62
C LEU A 185 1.17 -4.66 8.43
N ALA A 186 1.99 -5.54 7.85
CA ALA A 186 3.22 -6.03 8.49
C ALA A 186 4.26 -4.91 8.71
N LEU A 187 4.39 -3.98 7.75
CA LEU A 187 5.22 -2.78 7.87
C LEU A 187 4.78 -1.91 9.05
N ASN A 188 3.47 -1.75 9.23
CA ASN A 188 2.89 -0.87 10.24
C ASN A 188 2.35 -1.61 11.48
N ARG A 189 2.83 -2.84 11.73
CA ARG A 189 2.35 -3.70 12.84
C ARG A 189 2.49 -3.10 14.23
N ASN A 190 3.39 -2.12 14.40
CA ASN A 190 3.64 -1.40 15.65
C ASN A 190 3.00 0.02 15.66
N ARG A 191 2.10 0.32 14.71
CA ARG A 191 1.49 1.64 14.52
C ARG A 191 -0.04 1.61 14.47
N ASP A 192 -0.64 0.52 14.93
CA ASP A 192 -2.10 0.30 14.98
C ASP A 192 -2.84 0.46 13.65
N PHE A 193 -2.18 0.15 12.53
CA PHE A 193 -2.83 0.15 11.22
C PHE A 193 -3.75 -1.05 11.07
N LYS A 194 -5.01 -0.81 10.67
CA LYS A 194 -6.05 -1.84 10.54
C LYS A 194 -6.90 -1.62 9.30
N ILE A 195 -7.26 -2.74 8.67
CA ILE A 195 -8.35 -2.81 7.70
C ILE A 195 -9.40 -3.74 8.31
N ILE A 196 -10.64 -3.27 8.41
CA ILE A 196 -11.76 -4.00 9.01
C ILE A 196 -12.79 -4.22 7.91
N LEU A 197 -13.13 -5.48 7.62
CA LEU A 197 -14.12 -5.87 6.63
C LEU A 197 -15.34 -6.48 7.34
N ASN A 198 -16.47 -5.79 7.29
CA ASN A 198 -17.74 -6.18 7.90
C ASN A 198 -17.58 -6.59 9.38
N GLY A 199 -16.88 -5.74 10.15
CA GLY A 199 -16.53 -5.98 11.56
C GLY A 199 -15.34 -6.92 11.81
N THR A 200 -14.83 -7.61 10.79
CA THR A 200 -13.69 -8.54 10.94
C THR A 200 -12.38 -7.86 10.55
N SER A 201 -11.41 -7.80 11.48
CA SER A 201 -10.08 -7.25 11.16
C SER A 201 -9.30 -8.18 10.25
N ILE A 202 -8.71 -7.63 9.20
CA ILE A 202 -7.81 -8.35 8.30
C ILE A 202 -6.48 -8.61 9.02
N ASP A 203 -6.15 -9.88 9.26
CA ASP A 203 -4.86 -10.28 9.81
C ASP A 203 -3.90 -10.72 8.70
N PHE A 204 -2.83 -9.95 8.49
CA PHE A 204 -1.80 -10.26 7.50
C PHE A 204 -1.08 -11.59 7.77
N LYS A 205 -1.13 -12.11 9.01
CA LYS A 205 -0.55 -13.40 9.37
C LYS A 205 -1.20 -14.56 8.63
N ASN A 206 -2.43 -14.40 8.15
CA ASN A 206 -3.16 -15.42 7.41
C ASN A 206 -2.53 -15.82 6.07
N ILE A 207 -1.58 -15.03 5.55
CA ILE A 207 -0.86 -15.35 4.31
C ILE A 207 0.66 -15.50 4.53
N ILE A 208 1.08 -15.63 5.79
CA ILE A 208 2.49 -15.90 6.13
C ILE A 208 2.75 -17.39 6.04
N ALA A 209 3.79 -17.74 5.30
CA ALA A 209 4.21 -19.12 5.11
C ALA A 209 5.50 -19.48 5.87
N ASP A 210 6.29 -18.48 6.25
CA ASP A 210 7.41 -18.58 7.21
C ASP A 210 7.70 -17.18 7.73
N SER A 211 8.12 -17.05 8.99
CA SER A 211 8.58 -15.78 9.53
C SER A 211 9.61 -15.99 10.62
N GLU A 212 10.54 -15.06 10.75
CA GLU A 212 11.60 -15.13 11.75
C GLU A 212 12.04 -13.72 12.17
N GLN A 213 12.40 -13.57 13.44
CA GLN A 213 12.94 -12.33 13.98
C GLN A 213 14.42 -12.50 14.27
N PHE A 214 15.21 -11.47 13.96
CA PHE A 214 16.65 -11.47 14.23
C PHE A 214 17.06 -10.16 14.88
N GLU A 215 18.07 -10.24 15.73
CA GLU A 215 18.80 -9.08 16.23
C GLU A 215 20.23 -9.14 15.67
N LEU A 216 20.65 -8.09 14.98
CA LEU A 216 21.99 -7.95 14.46
C LEU A 216 22.68 -6.78 15.14
N ILE A 217 23.84 -7.02 15.74
CA ILE A 217 24.65 -6.00 16.39
C ILE A 217 25.92 -5.80 15.56
N HIS A 218 26.19 -4.57 15.13
CA HIS A 218 27.45 -4.23 14.49
C HIS A 218 28.58 -4.22 15.53
N PRO A 219 29.62 -5.07 15.42
CA PRO A 219 30.59 -5.28 16.49
C PRO A 219 31.38 -4.04 16.92
N GLU A 220 31.70 -3.13 15.99
CA GLU A 220 32.57 -1.99 16.29
C GLU A 220 31.81 -0.79 16.86
N SER A 221 30.56 -0.60 16.46
CA SER A 221 29.75 0.57 16.86
C SER A 221 28.61 0.23 17.81
N ASN A 222 28.41 -1.05 18.12
CA ASN A 222 27.25 -1.57 18.86
C ASN A 222 25.90 -1.15 18.28
N THR A 223 25.84 -0.81 16.99
CA THR A 223 24.59 -0.44 16.33
C THR A 223 23.70 -1.67 16.19
N VAL A 224 22.49 -1.59 16.74
CA VAL A 224 21.51 -2.68 16.76
C VAL A 224 20.54 -2.54 15.60
N PHE A 225 20.24 -3.66 14.94
CA PHE A 225 19.20 -3.78 13.91
C PHE A 225 18.25 -4.91 14.29
N PHE A 226 16.97 -4.61 14.41
CA PHE A 226 15.91 -5.60 14.59
C PHE A 226 15.30 -5.93 13.23
N LEU A 227 15.30 -7.21 12.87
CA LEU A 227 14.82 -7.68 11.58
C LEU A 227 13.57 -8.53 11.81
N TYR A 228 12.53 -8.27 11.02
CA TYR A 228 11.40 -9.16 10.87
C TYR A 228 11.36 -9.67 9.43
N TYR A 229 11.72 -10.94 9.24
CA TYR A 229 11.61 -11.65 7.97
C TYR A 229 10.21 -12.25 7.85
N VAL A 230 9.60 -12.07 6.69
CA VAL A 230 8.33 -12.70 6.33
C VAL A 230 8.45 -13.30 4.94
N ARG A 231 8.08 -14.57 4.82
CA ARG A 231 7.78 -15.25 3.56
C ARG A 231 6.28 -15.31 3.37
N TRP A 232 5.80 -14.85 2.23
CA TRP A 232 4.40 -14.93 1.85
C TRP A 232 4.11 -16.29 1.21
N ASP A 233 2.95 -16.87 1.50
CA ASP A 233 2.49 -18.13 0.90
C ASP A 233 2.23 -18.02 -0.60
N GLN A 234 1.97 -16.80 -1.06
CA GLN A 234 1.61 -16.49 -2.42
C GLN A 234 2.18 -15.15 -2.88
N ARG A 235 2.03 -14.90 -4.18
CA ARG A 235 2.46 -13.66 -4.80
C ARG A 235 1.53 -12.51 -4.39
N LEU A 236 2.11 -11.43 -3.90
CA LEU A 236 1.42 -10.16 -3.68
C LEU A 236 1.11 -9.46 -5.01
N ASN A 237 0.04 -8.66 -5.04
CA ASN A 237 -0.46 -8.05 -6.28
C ASN A 237 0.53 -7.03 -6.89
N ASN A 238 0.84 -5.97 -6.15
CA ASN A 238 1.60 -4.82 -6.64
C ASN A 238 2.90 -4.55 -5.88
N GLU A 239 3.30 -5.44 -4.96
CA GLU A 239 4.51 -5.27 -4.16
C GLU A 239 5.46 -6.48 -4.30
N PRO A 240 6.57 -6.32 -5.04
CA PRO A 240 7.63 -7.32 -5.11
C PRO A 240 8.36 -7.49 -3.78
N SER A 241 9.30 -8.44 -3.70
CA SER A 241 10.14 -8.58 -2.51
C SER A 241 11.00 -7.34 -2.25
N ARG A 242 10.91 -6.78 -1.03
CA ARG A 242 11.60 -5.57 -0.61
C ARG A 242 12.31 -5.73 0.74
N TYR A 243 13.32 -4.90 0.93
CA TYR A 243 13.76 -4.42 2.24
C TYR A 243 12.99 -3.15 2.58
N TYR A 244 12.47 -3.06 3.79
CA TYR A 244 11.85 -1.86 4.37
C TYR A 244 12.69 -1.42 5.56
N TYR A 245 13.11 -0.16 5.58
CA TYR A 245 13.94 0.41 6.65
C TYR A 245 13.08 1.34 7.50
N LEU A 246 13.00 1.07 8.80
CA LEU A 246 12.17 1.79 9.77
C LEU A 246 13.04 2.49 10.80
N ASN A 247 12.66 3.71 11.16
CA ASN A 247 13.29 4.47 12.24
C ASN A 247 12.81 3.98 13.63
N SER A 248 13.32 4.61 14.69
CA SER A 248 12.93 4.34 16.08
C SER A 248 11.44 4.56 16.40
N GLU A 249 10.72 5.31 15.55
CA GLU A 249 9.27 5.53 15.66
C GLU A 249 8.45 4.54 14.82
N HIS A 250 9.06 3.45 14.35
CA HIS A 250 8.46 2.45 13.45
C HIS A 250 7.95 3.02 12.12
N LYS A 251 8.40 4.22 11.71
CA LYS A 251 8.05 4.84 10.43
C LYS A 251 9.01 4.40 9.36
N GLU A 252 8.48 4.01 8.20
CA GLU A 252 9.28 3.72 7.02
C GLU A 252 10.07 4.96 6.59
N ARG A 253 11.39 4.78 6.46
CA ARG A 253 12.32 5.79 5.95
C ARG A 253 12.73 5.50 4.52
N TRP A 254 12.73 4.23 4.13
CA TRP A 254 13.10 3.79 2.80
C TRP A 254 12.62 2.37 2.50
N LYS A 255 12.39 2.06 1.22
CA LYS A 255 12.29 0.70 0.71
C LYS A 255 13.09 0.51 -0.57
N GLU A 256 13.64 -0.69 -0.74
CA GLU A 256 14.37 -1.05 -1.97
C GLU A 256 14.24 -2.54 -2.29
N PRO A 257 14.44 -2.96 -3.55
CA PRO A 257 14.39 -4.37 -3.93
C PRO A 257 15.37 -5.23 -3.14
N THR A 258 14.97 -6.48 -2.89
CA THR A 258 15.85 -7.47 -2.28
C THR A 258 17.00 -7.85 -3.19
N ALA A 259 18.13 -8.28 -2.61
CA ALA A 259 19.29 -8.73 -3.40
C ALA A 259 18.97 -9.96 -4.28
N ILE A 260 17.95 -10.72 -3.88
CA ILE A 260 17.46 -11.88 -4.61
C ILE A 260 16.27 -11.44 -5.47
N LYS A 261 16.43 -11.57 -6.80
CA LYS A 261 15.32 -11.46 -7.74
C LYS A 261 14.56 -12.77 -7.79
N ASN A 262 13.25 -12.70 -7.65
CA ASN A 262 12.39 -13.85 -7.83
C ASN A 262 12.29 -14.18 -9.34
N LYS A 263 13.02 -15.21 -9.80
CA LYS A 263 13.04 -15.67 -11.20
C LYS A 263 12.07 -16.85 -11.43
N GLY A 264 10.87 -16.80 -10.87
CA GLY A 264 9.86 -17.85 -10.98
C GLY A 264 9.89 -18.89 -9.85
N GLU A 265 10.74 -18.68 -8.85
CA GLU A 265 10.75 -19.46 -7.61
C GLU A 265 9.62 -18.93 -6.71
N GLN A 266 8.81 -19.77 -6.08
CA GLN A 266 7.71 -19.31 -5.21
C GLN A 266 8.22 -18.76 -3.85
N PHE A 267 9.22 -17.86 -3.90
CA PHE A 267 9.94 -17.26 -2.78
C PHE A 267 9.63 -15.77 -2.66
N TYR A 268 8.36 -15.47 -2.35
CA TYR A 268 7.87 -14.12 -2.09
C TYR A 268 8.20 -13.73 -0.65
N HIS A 269 8.84 -12.58 -0.43
CA HIS A 269 9.33 -12.25 0.91
C HIS A 269 9.44 -10.75 1.14
N SER A 270 9.46 -10.37 2.40
CA SER A 270 9.71 -9.00 2.86
C SER A 270 10.60 -9.05 4.09
N ILE A 271 11.52 -8.10 4.20
CA ILE A 271 12.30 -7.90 5.43
C ILE A 271 12.05 -6.49 5.90
N PHE A 272 11.56 -6.37 7.13
CA PHE A 272 11.41 -5.11 7.85
C PHE A 272 12.61 -4.95 8.77
N ILE A 273 13.38 -3.88 8.61
CA ILE A 273 14.60 -3.61 9.38
C ILE A 273 14.38 -2.33 10.18
N GLU A 274 14.36 -2.46 11.50
CA GLU A 274 14.19 -1.35 12.43
C GLU A 274 15.50 -1.02 13.15
N SER A 275 15.84 0.26 13.21
CA SER A 275 17.00 0.74 13.96
C SER A 275 16.94 2.26 14.14
N ALA A 276 17.35 2.75 15.31
CA ALA A 276 17.61 4.18 15.55
C ALA A 276 18.67 4.76 14.60
N TYR A 277 19.51 3.90 14.02
CA TYR A 277 20.46 4.29 12.96
C TYR A 277 19.76 4.96 11.77
N PHE A 278 18.50 4.63 11.49
CA PHE A 278 17.75 5.16 10.36
C PHE A 278 17.02 6.49 10.64
N ASP A 279 17.09 7.02 11.86
CA ASP A 279 16.45 8.29 12.24
C ASP A 279 17.02 9.44 11.39
N SER A 280 18.36 9.47 11.26
CA SER A 280 19.14 10.49 10.54
C SER A 280 20.02 9.90 9.42
N PHE A 281 19.58 8.82 8.77
CA PHE A 281 20.33 8.16 7.69
C PHE A 281 20.01 8.71 6.29
N GLY A 282 21.05 9.05 5.53
CA GLY A 282 20.97 9.47 4.14
C GLY A 282 20.90 8.29 3.17
N PHE A 283 19.69 7.95 2.70
CA PHE A 283 19.50 6.89 1.70
C PHE A 283 19.81 7.34 0.25
N GLN A 284 19.89 8.65 0.00
CA GLN A 284 20.17 9.25 -1.31
C GLN A 284 21.56 9.90 -1.35
N SER A 285 22.09 10.12 -2.56
CA SER A 285 23.30 10.92 -2.75
C SER A 285 23.04 12.41 -2.48
N SER A 286 24.10 13.12 -2.06
CA SER A 286 24.10 14.53 -1.63
C SER A 286 23.53 15.52 -2.66
N GLU A 287 23.47 15.17 -3.95
CA GLU A 287 22.95 16.04 -5.03
C GLU A 287 21.42 16.23 -5.02
N VAL A 288 20.67 15.42 -4.25
CA VAL A 288 19.19 15.38 -4.29
C VAL A 288 18.55 15.91 -3.01
N GLN A 289 19.32 16.11 -1.93
CA GLN A 289 18.79 16.52 -0.64
C GLN A 289 18.89 18.03 -0.46
N SER A 290 17.78 18.74 -0.69
CA SER A 290 17.60 20.08 -0.15
C SER A 290 17.56 20.02 1.39
N GLN A 291 18.28 20.96 2.00
CA GLN A 291 18.62 21.16 3.42
C GLN A 291 17.57 20.71 4.47
N GLU A 292 18.03 20.13 5.59
CA GLU A 292 17.72 20.55 6.99
C GLU A 292 17.97 19.51 8.11
N ALA A 293 18.41 18.28 7.85
CA ALA A 293 18.81 17.35 8.93
C ALA A 293 20.33 17.09 8.95
N LEU A 294 20.93 17.07 10.15
CA LEU A 294 22.28 16.52 10.37
C LEU A 294 22.25 15.03 9.97
N ILE A 295 22.65 14.72 8.74
CA ILE A 295 22.80 13.33 8.29
C ILE A 295 23.97 12.71 9.04
N VAL A 296 23.68 11.70 9.86
CA VAL A 296 24.69 11.02 10.71
C VAL A 296 25.16 9.71 10.09
N GLY A 297 24.38 9.11 9.19
CA GLY A 297 24.75 7.84 8.56
C GLY A 297 24.50 7.80 7.05
N THR A 298 25.31 7.03 6.32
CA THR A 298 25.26 6.90 4.86
C THR A 298 25.43 5.45 4.40
N ARG A 299 25.13 5.19 3.12
CA ARG A 299 25.31 3.85 2.52
C ARG A 299 26.77 3.38 2.50
N SER A 300 27.75 4.28 2.63
CA SER A 300 29.18 3.96 2.71
C SER A 300 29.64 3.47 4.08
N ASP A 301 28.83 3.68 5.12
CA ASP A 301 29.16 3.35 6.50
C ASP A 301 29.38 1.85 6.71
N ALA A 302 30.28 1.53 7.63
CA ALA A 302 30.59 0.14 7.99
C ALA A 302 29.35 -0.60 8.51
N GLN A 303 28.52 0.06 9.34
CA GLN A 303 27.27 -0.49 9.88
C GLN A 303 26.31 -0.90 8.76
N PHE A 304 26.09 -0.03 7.77
CA PHE A 304 25.18 -0.32 6.66
C PHE A 304 25.73 -1.44 5.77
N LYS A 305 27.02 -1.43 5.44
CA LYS A 305 27.67 -2.52 4.69
C LYS A 305 27.56 -3.86 5.41
N PHE A 306 27.77 -3.88 6.73
CA PHE A 306 27.58 -5.05 7.58
C PHE A 306 26.14 -5.57 7.50
N LEU A 307 25.16 -4.70 7.70
CA LEU A 307 23.74 -5.03 7.61
C LEU A 307 23.40 -5.64 6.25
N ARG A 308 23.82 -5.01 5.15
CA ARG A 308 23.57 -5.49 3.77
C ARG A 308 24.16 -6.88 3.53
N LYS A 309 25.38 -7.14 4.02
CA LYS A 309 26.01 -8.47 3.92
C LYS A 309 25.22 -9.53 4.70
N LYS A 310 24.76 -9.20 5.91
CA LYS A 310 23.95 -10.11 6.74
C LYS A 310 22.59 -10.39 6.11
N LEU A 311 21.88 -9.36 5.63
CA LEU A 311 20.61 -9.48 4.92
C LEU A 311 20.71 -10.39 3.68
N ALA A 312 21.76 -10.21 2.87
CA ALA A 312 21.99 -11.04 1.69
C ALA A 312 22.22 -12.52 2.08
N ASN A 313 22.97 -12.78 3.16
CA ASN A 313 23.22 -14.13 3.65
C ASN A 313 21.95 -14.80 4.20
N ILE A 314 21.15 -14.07 4.99
CA ILE A 314 19.85 -14.55 5.51
C ILE A 314 18.96 -14.99 4.34
N LEU A 315 18.78 -14.13 3.35
CA LEU A 315 17.97 -14.46 2.18
C LEU A 315 18.55 -15.63 1.38
N ARG A 316 19.88 -15.72 1.24
CA ARG A 316 20.53 -16.84 0.55
C ARG A 316 20.23 -18.17 1.23
N ILE A 317 20.24 -18.21 2.57
CA ILE A 317 19.93 -19.41 3.36
C ILE A 317 18.44 -19.75 3.23
N LYS A 318 17.55 -18.77 3.47
CA LYS A 318 16.09 -18.95 3.40
C LYS A 318 15.59 -19.36 2.01
N ARG A 319 16.29 -18.94 0.95
CA ARG A 319 15.96 -19.31 -0.43
C ARG A 319 16.34 -20.75 -0.79
N ARG A 320 17.33 -21.37 -0.14
CA ARG A 320 17.86 -22.69 -0.54
C ARG A 320 16.79 -23.76 -0.80
N PRO A 321 15.73 -23.90 0.03
CA PRO A 321 14.69 -24.91 -0.21
C PRO A 321 13.84 -24.69 -1.47
N PHE A 322 13.86 -23.47 -2.04
CA PHE A 322 13.02 -23.06 -3.17
C PHE A 322 13.78 -23.04 -4.50
N VAL A 323 15.09 -23.22 -4.47
CA VAL A 323 15.89 -23.43 -5.67
C VAL A 323 15.77 -24.90 -6.01
N ASN A 324 15.20 -25.23 -7.18
CA ASN A 324 15.11 -26.61 -7.68
C ASN A 324 16.48 -27.29 -7.55
N THR A 325 16.64 -28.11 -6.52
CA THR A 325 17.67 -29.14 -6.56
C THR A 325 16.97 -30.29 -7.26
N LEU A 326 17.11 -30.35 -8.58
CA LEU A 326 16.77 -31.54 -9.38
C LEU A 326 17.65 -32.69 -8.87
N TRP A 327 17.25 -33.33 -7.78
CA TRP A 327 17.73 -34.66 -7.45
C TRP A 327 16.92 -35.62 -8.31
N VAL A 328 17.44 -35.90 -9.51
CA VAL A 328 16.99 -37.07 -10.26
C VAL A 328 17.47 -38.29 -9.48
N PHE A 329 16.56 -38.89 -8.70
CA PHE A 329 16.74 -40.25 -8.24
C PHE A 329 16.63 -41.18 -9.46
N GLY A 330 17.74 -41.82 -9.80
CA GLY A 330 17.85 -42.83 -10.82
C GLY A 330 19.19 -43.55 -10.69
N ASP A 331 19.22 -44.59 -9.86
CA ASP A 331 20.32 -45.56 -9.74
C ASP A 331 20.46 -46.34 -11.07
N THR A 332 21.61 -46.82 -11.54
CA THR A 332 22.42 -47.89 -10.91
C THR A 332 23.93 -47.78 -11.17
N THR A 333 24.58 -46.64 -10.89
CA THR A 333 26.06 -46.56 -10.96
C THR A 333 26.75 -45.74 -9.85
N GLY A 334 26.04 -45.30 -8.80
CA GLY A 334 26.69 -44.85 -7.56
C GLY A 334 27.80 -43.79 -7.70
N ARG A 335 27.72 -42.86 -8.67
CA ARG A 335 28.62 -41.71 -8.76
C ARG A 335 27.86 -40.40 -8.56
N LEU A 336 28.11 -39.75 -7.43
CA LEU A 336 27.74 -38.35 -7.19
C LEU A 336 28.59 -37.47 -8.10
N ILE A 337 28.00 -36.93 -9.17
CA ILE A 337 28.62 -35.87 -9.97
C ILE A 337 28.04 -34.54 -9.51
N LYS A 338 28.90 -33.73 -8.89
CA LYS A 338 28.62 -32.34 -8.53
C LYS A 338 28.65 -31.49 -9.80
N CYS A 339 27.49 -31.23 -10.42
CA CYS A 339 27.41 -30.16 -11.42
C CYS A 339 27.38 -28.80 -10.70
N MET A 340 28.56 -28.19 -10.55
CA MET A 340 28.66 -26.74 -10.37
C MET A 340 28.18 -26.09 -11.68
N LEU A 341 27.01 -25.48 -11.66
CA LEU A 341 26.68 -24.44 -12.63
C LEU A 341 27.41 -23.18 -12.17
N ASP A 342 28.62 -23.00 -12.70
CA ASP A 342 29.27 -21.70 -12.74
C ASP A 342 28.41 -20.78 -13.62
N PHE A 343 28.01 -19.64 -13.08
CA PHE A 343 27.46 -18.54 -13.86
C PHE A 343 28.22 -17.28 -13.46
N GLU A 344 28.93 -16.71 -14.44
CA GLU A 344 29.48 -15.36 -14.44
C GLU A 344 28.41 -14.29 -14.18
#